data_AF-A0A662GYH6-F1
#
_entry.id   AF-A0A662GYH6-F1
#
_cell.length_a   1.000
_cell.length_b   1.000
_cell.length_c   1.000
_cell.angle_alpha   90.00
_cell.angle_beta   90.00
_cell.angle_gamma   90.00
#
_symmetry.space_group_name_H-M   'P 1'
#
loop_
_entity.id
_entity.type
_entity.pdbx_description
1 polymer ?
#
loop_
_entity_poly.entity_id
_entity_poly.type
_entity_poly.pdbx_seq_one_letter_code
_entity_poly.pdbx_strand_id
1 'polypeptide(L)'
;MTRSIVVKNSGDSFVVKNSGDEETRQLSLDVFHREEVRWHDMVNYAWKILNGEIAICPFCGSVNTVKAGMRRCKYGTKQRYSCKNCGRKFTLSTIFRIADLPLSLVAVVVSKLARGYTARDISKDMFEHHGVKISPPTIIRIGCRVARLLNELEILILKHFKRAFEKPMVWYIDDTFRKTRQKHSKGRRRQRVGRYFYVIAVLDEETRYCLALNVSVKRDVEAFKRTLAKALELTSGTRPAVIRSDGYAAQIEAIKALMPDVEVNSKSKDEDFSHINPIESFFSSIRKALC
;
A
#
# COMPACT_ATOMS: atom_id res chain seq x y z
N MET A 1 -33.55 11.54 -53.44
CA MET A 1 -32.40 10.61 -53.59
C MET A 1 -31.41 11.03 -52.52
N THR A 2 -31.09 10.31 -51.45
CA THR A 2 -30.99 8.87 -51.18
C THR A 2 -31.26 8.64 -49.68
N ARG A 3 -31.77 7.45 -49.34
CA ARG A 3 -32.27 7.05 -48.01
C ARG A 3 -31.18 6.85 -46.94
N SER A 4 -31.60 7.13 -45.70
CA SER A 4 -31.34 6.56 -44.36
C SER A 4 -30.24 5.52 -44.13
N ILE A 5 -29.60 5.58 -42.94
CA ILE A 5 -29.57 4.49 -41.93
C ILE A 5 -29.64 5.13 -40.52
N VAL A 6 -30.63 4.67 -39.74
CA VAL A 6 -30.73 4.82 -38.29
C VAL A 6 -29.93 3.68 -37.65
N VAL A 7 -29.13 3.98 -36.63
CA VAL A 7 -28.73 2.98 -35.63
C VAL A 7 -29.23 3.45 -34.27
N LYS A 8 -30.28 2.78 -33.79
CA LYS A 8 -30.61 2.74 -32.35
C LYS A 8 -29.59 1.82 -31.69
N ASN A 9 -29.06 2.23 -30.54
CA ASN A 9 -28.70 1.27 -29.50
C ASN A 9 -29.38 1.68 -28.19
N SER A 10 -30.17 0.73 -27.73
CA SER A 10 -30.94 0.61 -26.50
C SER A 10 -30.07 0.14 -25.34
N GLY A 11 -30.38 0.59 -24.13
CA GLY A 11 -29.90 0.07 -22.84
C GLY A 11 -28.53 0.64 -22.43
N ASP A 12 -28.33 1.31 -21.31
CA ASP A 12 -29.19 1.63 -20.17
C ASP A 12 -28.86 3.06 -19.74
N SER A 13 -29.89 3.87 -19.55
CA SER A 13 -29.78 5.06 -18.71
C SER A 13 -29.56 4.58 -17.27
N PHE A 14 -28.33 4.69 -16.76
CA PHE A 14 -28.11 4.64 -15.31
C PHE A 14 -28.72 5.91 -14.70
N VAL A 15 -30.04 5.87 -14.53
CA VAL A 15 -30.75 6.70 -13.57
C VAL A 15 -30.38 6.12 -12.21
N VAL A 16 -29.41 6.75 -11.54
CA VAL A 16 -29.21 6.51 -10.11
C VAL A 16 -30.43 7.12 -9.42
N LYS A 17 -31.43 6.27 -9.17
CA LYS A 17 -32.51 6.59 -8.24
C LYS A 17 -31.87 6.73 -6.85
N ASN A 18 -32.01 7.90 -6.25
CA ASN A 18 -31.87 8.05 -4.81
C ASN A 18 -32.98 7.21 -4.16
N SER A 19 -32.58 6.08 -3.58
CA SER A 19 -33.38 5.34 -2.61
C SER A 19 -32.50 5.14 -1.38
N GLY A 20 -33.11 5.34 -0.22
CA GLY A 20 -32.45 5.55 1.05
C GLY A 20 -31.55 4.40 1.52
N ASP A 21 -30.72 4.78 2.49
CA ASP A 21 -30.04 3.93 3.47
C ASP A 21 -29.21 2.76 2.94
N GLU A 22 -27.95 3.04 2.62
CA GLU A 22 -26.85 2.15 2.98
C GLU A 22 -25.54 2.93 3.00
N GLU A 23 -24.80 2.86 4.11
CA GLU A 23 -23.41 3.28 4.24
C GLU A 23 -22.55 2.50 3.22
N THR A 24 -22.53 2.94 1.96
CA THR A 24 -21.48 2.56 1.03
C THR A 24 -20.18 3.10 1.60
N ARG A 25 -19.42 2.22 2.26
CA ARG A 25 -18.02 2.40 2.63
C ARG A 25 -17.26 2.97 1.44
N GLN A 26 -17.13 4.29 1.41
CA GLN A 26 -16.27 5.02 0.48
C GLN A 26 -14.90 4.35 0.54
N LEU A 27 -14.44 3.81 -0.58
CA LEU A 27 -13.08 3.31 -0.64
C LEU A 27 -12.16 4.52 -0.45
N SER A 28 -11.05 4.34 0.26
CA SER A 28 -10.07 5.42 0.53
C SER A 28 -9.65 6.18 -0.74
N LEU A 29 -9.73 5.51 -1.90
CA LEU A 29 -9.43 6.06 -3.22
C LEU A 29 -10.50 6.99 -3.79
N ASP A 30 -11.75 6.91 -3.33
CA ASP A 30 -12.87 7.76 -3.77
C ASP A 30 -12.75 9.19 -3.24
N VAL A 31 -12.04 9.40 -2.12
CA VAL A 31 -11.68 10.74 -1.65
C VAL A 31 -10.59 11.37 -2.53
N PHE A 32 -9.75 10.53 -3.14
CA PHE A 32 -8.72 10.91 -4.10
C PHE A 32 -9.23 11.03 -5.55
N HIS A 33 -10.52 11.34 -5.76
CA HIS A 33 -11.11 11.39 -7.11
C HIS A 33 -11.22 12.80 -7.73
N ARG A 34 -10.71 13.84 -7.07
CA ARG A 34 -10.80 15.24 -7.55
C ARG A 34 -9.46 15.75 -8.10
N GLU A 35 -9.33 15.65 -9.42
CA GLU A 35 -8.51 16.43 -10.38
C GLU A 35 -7.49 15.70 -11.30
N GLU A 36 -7.47 16.21 -12.54
CA GLU A 36 -6.64 16.03 -13.77
C GLU A 36 -6.37 14.65 -14.39
N VAL A 37 -6.29 13.56 -13.64
CA VAL A 37 -6.10 12.23 -14.27
C VAL A 37 -7.28 11.33 -13.92
N ARG A 38 -8.14 11.06 -14.91
CA ARG A 38 -9.24 10.10 -14.70
C ARG A 38 -8.60 8.74 -14.43
N TRP A 39 -8.91 8.10 -13.30
CA TRP A 39 -8.44 6.76 -12.97
C TRP A 39 -8.59 5.75 -14.13
N HIS A 40 -9.67 5.89 -14.91
CA HIS A 40 -9.89 5.15 -16.16
C HIS A 40 -8.71 5.24 -17.13
N ASP A 41 -8.14 6.43 -17.33
CA ASP A 41 -7.02 6.66 -18.22
C ASP A 41 -5.75 5.97 -17.69
N MET A 42 -5.46 6.06 -16.38
CA MET A 42 -4.32 5.33 -15.77
C MET A 42 -4.47 3.82 -15.89
N VAL A 43 -5.66 3.28 -15.61
CA VAL A 43 -5.95 1.85 -15.72
C VAL A 43 -5.80 1.40 -17.17
N ASN A 44 -6.32 2.18 -18.12
CA ASN A 44 -6.17 1.91 -19.55
C ASN A 44 -4.70 1.91 -19.97
N TYR A 45 -3.90 2.90 -19.53
CA TYR A 45 -2.45 2.94 -19.81
C TYR A 45 -1.72 1.75 -19.20
N ALA A 46 -2.01 1.39 -17.96
CA ALA A 46 -1.44 0.22 -17.31
C ALA A 46 -1.79 -1.07 -18.06
N TRP A 47 -3.04 -1.21 -18.51
CA TRP A 47 -3.50 -2.36 -19.29
C TRP A 47 -2.76 -2.48 -20.63
N LYS A 48 -2.63 -1.36 -21.37
CA LYS A 48 -1.84 -1.30 -22.61
C LYS A 48 -0.37 -1.68 -22.40
N ILE A 49 0.22 -1.26 -21.28
CA ILE A 49 1.60 -1.64 -20.93
C ILE A 49 1.70 -3.14 -20.64
N LEU A 50 0.76 -3.69 -19.86
CA LEU A 50 0.74 -5.11 -19.49
C LEU A 50 0.53 -6.03 -20.70
N ASN A 51 -0.30 -5.61 -21.66
CA ASN A 51 -0.51 -6.31 -22.93
C ASN A 51 0.62 -6.12 -23.95
N GLY A 52 1.60 -5.25 -23.66
CA GLY A 52 2.69 -4.94 -24.57
C GLY A 52 2.25 -4.17 -25.82
N GLU A 53 1.14 -3.46 -25.73
CA GLU A 53 0.68 -2.50 -26.74
C GLU A 53 1.52 -1.21 -26.68
N ILE A 54 1.89 -0.80 -25.46
CA ILE A 54 2.79 0.32 -25.19
C ILE A 54 3.99 -0.19 -24.39
N ALA A 55 5.19 0.23 -24.77
CA ALA A 55 6.40 -0.01 -23.98
C ALA A 55 7.14 1.31 -23.73
N ILE A 56 7.32 1.63 -22.45
CA ILE A 56 8.06 2.82 -22.02
C ILE A 56 9.50 2.43 -21.78
N CYS A 57 10.44 3.19 -22.35
CA CYS A 57 11.86 2.95 -22.15
C CYS A 57 12.24 3.20 -20.69
N PRO A 58 12.76 2.19 -19.94
CA PRO A 58 13.13 2.36 -18.54
C PRO A 58 14.39 3.20 -18.33
N PHE A 59 15.06 3.62 -19.41
CA PHE A 59 16.31 4.37 -19.34
C PHE A 59 16.13 5.86 -19.62
N CYS A 60 15.12 6.24 -20.40
CA CYS A 60 14.90 7.64 -20.80
C CYS A 60 13.42 8.07 -20.78
N GLY A 61 12.49 7.21 -20.38
CA GLY A 61 11.05 7.53 -20.31
C GLY A 61 10.33 7.64 -21.64
N SER A 62 11.03 7.51 -22.78
CA SER A 62 10.41 7.63 -24.11
C SER A 62 9.43 6.49 -24.40
N VAL A 63 8.27 6.85 -24.96
CA VAL A 63 7.27 5.92 -25.52
C VAL A 63 7.60 5.47 -26.95
N ASN A 64 8.59 6.10 -27.60
CA ASN A 64 9.01 5.77 -28.96
C ASN A 64 9.87 4.50 -28.96
N THR A 65 9.20 3.36 -28.83
CA THR A 65 9.83 2.04 -28.73
C THR A 65 9.21 1.09 -29.74
N VAL A 66 10.04 0.18 -30.25
CA VAL A 66 9.62 -0.83 -31.24
C VAL A 66 9.96 -2.22 -30.74
N LYS A 67 9.17 -3.22 -31.14
CA LYS A 67 9.48 -4.64 -30.92
C LYS A 67 10.78 -4.99 -31.64
N ALA A 68 11.68 -5.68 -30.94
CA ALA A 68 13.04 -5.99 -31.37
C ALA A 68 13.40 -7.47 -31.12
N GLY A 69 12.51 -8.35 -31.59
CA GLY A 69 12.63 -9.81 -31.46
C GLY A 69 12.28 -10.34 -30.07
N MET A 70 12.58 -11.62 -29.85
CA MET A 70 12.25 -12.34 -28.61
C MET A 70 13.52 -12.75 -27.86
N ARG A 71 13.48 -12.74 -26.53
CA ARG A 71 14.51 -13.29 -25.66
C ARG A 71 14.02 -14.60 -25.07
N ARG A 72 14.74 -15.70 -25.29
CA ARG A 72 14.51 -16.96 -24.57
C ARG A 72 15.01 -16.83 -23.12
N CYS A 73 14.16 -17.18 -22.17
CA CYS A 73 14.44 -17.19 -20.74
C CYS A 73 14.04 -18.55 -20.15
N LYS A 74 14.45 -18.81 -18.90
CA LYS A 74 14.16 -20.05 -18.18
C LYS A 74 12.66 -20.39 -18.11
N TYR A 75 11.80 -19.37 -18.02
CA TYR A 75 10.35 -19.50 -17.85
C TYR A 75 9.56 -19.08 -19.09
N GLY A 76 10.16 -19.15 -20.28
CA GLY A 76 9.51 -18.84 -21.55
C GLY A 76 10.21 -17.76 -22.36
N THR A 77 9.53 -17.26 -23.39
CA THR A 77 10.04 -16.19 -24.25
C THR A 77 9.51 -14.84 -23.80
N LYS A 78 10.37 -13.82 -23.80
CA LYS A 78 10.00 -12.45 -23.45
C LYS A 78 10.16 -11.55 -24.67
N GLN A 79 9.17 -10.70 -24.93
CA GLN A 79 9.29 -9.66 -25.95
C GLN A 79 10.41 -8.69 -25.59
N ARG A 80 11.33 -8.46 -26.53
CA ARG A 80 12.37 -7.44 -26.43
C ARG A 80 11.92 -6.19 -27.18
N TYR A 81 12.22 -5.03 -26.64
CA TYR A 81 11.94 -3.72 -27.21
C TYR A 81 13.25 -2.97 -27.43
N SER A 82 13.26 -2.09 -28.42
CA SER A 82 14.34 -1.14 -28.69
C SER A 82 13.78 0.27 -28.61
N CYS A 83 14.40 1.13 -27.80
CA CYS A 83 14.06 2.55 -27.76
C CYS A 83 14.69 3.26 -28.96
N LYS A 84 13.90 4.02 -29.72
CA LYS A 84 14.39 4.80 -30.86
C LYS A 84 15.10 6.09 -30.43
N ASN A 85 14.79 6.61 -29.24
CA ASN A 85 15.42 7.83 -28.74
C ASN A 85 16.81 7.57 -28.13
N CYS A 86 16.96 6.56 -27.27
CA CYS A 86 18.24 6.30 -26.58
C CYS A 86 18.99 5.05 -27.09
N GLY A 87 18.46 4.35 -28.10
CA GLY A 87 19.07 3.16 -28.71
C GLY A 87 19.13 1.90 -27.84
N ARG A 88 18.78 1.98 -26.55
CA ARG A 88 18.89 0.85 -25.61
C ARG A 88 17.79 -0.19 -25.83
N LYS A 89 18.14 -1.46 -25.62
CA LYS A 89 17.22 -2.60 -25.68
C LYS A 89 16.78 -3.02 -24.28
N PHE A 90 15.52 -3.40 -24.12
CA PHE A 90 14.96 -3.82 -22.84
C PHE A 90 13.83 -4.84 -23.02
N THR A 91 13.33 -5.39 -21.91
CA THR A 91 12.09 -6.18 -21.87
C THR A 91 11.16 -5.52 -20.85
N LEU A 92 9.84 -5.80 -20.85
CA LEU A 92 8.96 -5.29 -19.79
C LEU A 92 9.42 -5.74 -18.39
N SER A 93 10.00 -6.94 -18.27
CA SER A 93 10.60 -7.40 -17.01
C SER A 93 11.83 -6.59 -16.56
N THR A 94 12.47 -5.87 -17.48
CA THR A 94 13.57 -4.93 -17.20
C THR A 94 13.09 -3.65 -16.55
N ILE A 95 11.80 -3.29 -16.71
CA ILE A 95 11.21 -2.09 -16.11
C ILE A 95 11.09 -2.28 -14.60
N PHE A 96 10.50 -3.40 -14.16
CA PHE A 96 10.25 -3.62 -12.74
C PHE A 96 11.43 -4.23 -11.97
N ARG A 97 12.33 -4.97 -12.63
CA ARG A 97 13.51 -5.66 -12.04
C ARG A 97 13.24 -6.38 -10.70
N ILE A 98 12.00 -6.83 -10.47
CA ILE A 98 11.59 -7.42 -9.18
C ILE A 98 12.27 -8.77 -8.96
N ALA A 99 12.16 -9.69 -9.93
CA ALA A 99 12.85 -10.97 -9.95
C ALA A 99 12.91 -11.51 -11.37
N ASP A 100 13.75 -12.51 -11.61
CA ASP A 100 13.70 -13.29 -12.86
C ASP A 100 12.54 -14.29 -12.81
N LEU A 101 11.32 -13.78 -12.75
CA LEU A 101 10.06 -14.51 -12.77
C LEU A 101 9.05 -13.78 -13.68
N PRO A 102 8.07 -14.50 -14.25
CA PRO A 102 6.88 -13.88 -14.83
C PRO A 102 6.15 -12.98 -13.81
N LEU A 103 5.57 -11.87 -14.27
CA LEU A 103 4.89 -10.92 -13.39
C LEU A 103 3.69 -11.55 -12.66
N SER A 104 2.98 -12.48 -13.30
CA SER A 104 1.90 -13.25 -12.68
C SER A 104 2.38 -14.04 -11.45
N LEU A 105 3.55 -14.68 -11.54
CA LEU A 105 4.14 -15.41 -10.41
C LEU A 105 4.66 -14.47 -9.32
N VAL A 106 5.21 -13.31 -9.69
CA VAL A 106 5.54 -12.26 -8.72
C VAL A 106 4.29 -11.80 -7.98
N ALA A 107 3.17 -11.59 -8.68
CA ALA A 107 1.90 -11.21 -8.07
C ALA A 107 1.41 -12.28 -7.09
N VAL A 108 1.48 -13.56 -7.43
CA VAL A 108 1.15 -14.66 -6.49
C VAL A 108 2.00 -14.59 -5.22
N VAL A 109 3.33 -14.46 -5.36
CA VAL A 109 4.26 -14.36 -4.22
C VAL A 109 3.91 -13.18 -3.32
N VAL A 110 3.71 -11.99 -3.89
CA VAL A 110 3.37 -10.76 -3.14
C VAL A 110 2.02 -10.91 -2.45
N SER A 111 1.03 -11.47 -3.16
CA SER A 111 -0.32 -11.66 -2.64
C SER A 111 -0.33 -12.63 -1.45
N LYS A 112 0.51 -13.67 -1.46
CA LYS A 112 0.69 -14.58 -0.31
C LYS A 112 1.44 -13.92 0.84
N LEU A 113 2.50 -13.14 0.55
CA LEU A 113 3.18 -12.36 1.59
C LEU A 113 2.23 -11.38 2.29
N ALA A 114 1.41 -10.65 1.53
CA ALA A 114 0.42 -9.72 2.06
C ALA A 114 -0.65 -10.40 2.93
N ARG A 115 -0.89 -11.71 2.74
CA ARG A 115 -1.80 -12.52 3.56
C ARG A 115 -1.13 -13.21 4.76
N GLY A 116 0.18 -13.01 4.95
CA GLY A 116 0.92 -13.59 6.09
C GLY A 116 1.41 -15.03 5.87
N TYR A 117 1.55 -15.48 4.62
CA TYR A 117 2.20 -16.78 4.39
C TYR A 117 3.70 -16.67 4.62
N THR A 118 4.29 -17.70 5.26
CA THR A 118 5.74 -17.70 5.46
C THR A 118 6.47 -17.92 4.15
N ALA A 119 7.69 -17.39 4.02
CA ALA A 119 8.50 -17.59 2.81
C ALA A 119 8.83 -19.06 2.52
N ARG A 120 8.72 -19.96 3.52
CA ARG A 120 8.89 -21.41 3.32
C ARG A 120 7.62 -22.02 2.71
N ASP A 121 6.45 -21.64 3.20
CA ASP A 121 5.17 -22.13 2.67
C ASP A 121 4.98 -21.64 1.24
N ILE A 122 5.33 -20.38 0.96
CA ILE A 122 5.31 -19.83 -0.41
C ILE A 122 6.31 -20.59 -1.28
N SER A 123 7.51 -20.89 -0.79
CA SER A 123 8.51 -21.64 -1.57
C SER A 123 7.99 -23.04 -1.95
N LYS A 124 7.35 -23.72 -1.00
CA LYS A 124 6.73 -25.04 -1.20
C LYS A 124 5.59 -24.97 -2.21
N ASP A 125 4.65 -24.06 -2.00
CA ASP A 125 3.50 -23.83 -2.87
C ASP A 125 3.89 -23.47 -4.32
N MET A 126 4.91 -22.63 -4.49
CA MET A 126 5.46 -22.30 -5.81
C MET A 126 6.05 -23.51 -6.54
N PHE A 127 6.63 -24.46 -5.80
CA PHE A 127 7.13 -25.69 -6.38
C PHE A 127 5.98 -26.66 -6.72
N GLU A 128 5.04 -26.86 -5.80
CA GLU A 128 3.94 -27.83 -5.92
C GLU A 128 2.91 -27.44 -6.98
N HIS A 129 2.52 -26.16 -7.04
CA HIS A 129 1.43 -25.69 -7.91
C HIS A 129 1.90 -25.00 -9.19
N HIS A 130 3.16 -24.53 -9.22
CA HIS A 130 3.69 -23.80 -10.37
C HIS A 130 4.98 -24.41 -10.94
N GLY A 131 5.52 -25.47 -10.35
CA GLY A 131 6.77 -26.11 -10.80
C GLY A 131 8.02 -25.22 -10.66
N VAL A 132 7.92 -24.10 -9.94
CA VAL A 132 8.98 -23.10 -9.82
C VAL A 132 9.70 -23.24 -8.48
N LYS A 133 10.94 -23.72 -8.53
CA LYS A 133 11.83 -23.73 -7.37
C LYS A 133 12.34 -22.32 -7.08
N ILE A 134 11.84 -21.71 -6.02
CA ILE A 134 12.29 -20.42 -5.48
C ILE A 134 12.72 -20.56 -4.03
N SER A 135 13.87 -20.01 -3.67
CA SER A 135 14.34 -20.07 -2.27
C SER A 135 13.59 -19.06 -1.37
N PRO A 136 13.34 -19.38 -0.09
CA PRO A 136 12.70 -18.45 0.85
C PRO A 136 13.35 -17.06 0.91
N PRO A 137 14.70 -16.90 0.88
CA PRO A 137 15.32 -15.57 0.82
C PRO A 137 14.97 -14.78 -0.45
N THR A 138 14.73 -15.45 -1.58
CA THR A 138 14.31 -14.78 -2.83
C THR A 138 12.90 -14.23 -2.71
N ILE A 139 11.99 -14.97 -2.06
CA ILE A 139 10.63 -14.51 -1.77
C ILE A 139 10.64 -13.23 -0.93
N ILE A 140 11.45 -13.18 0.14
CA ILE A 140 11.59 -11.96 0.96
C ILE A 140 12.12 -10.80 0.12
N ARG A 141 13.14 -11.02 -0.73
CA ARG A 141 13.65 -9.96 -1.62
C ARG A 141 12.61 -9.44 -2.60
N ILE A 142 11.75 -10.32 -3.14
CA ILE A 142 10.63 -9.91 -4.00
C ILE A 142 9.70 -8.98 -3.23
N GLY A 143 9.28 -9.39 -2.02
CA GLY A 143 8.44 -8.57 -1.14
C GLY A 143 9.04 -7.19 -0.88
N CYS A 144 10.31 -7.12 -0.50
CA CYS A 144 10.99 -5.84 -0.26
C CYS A 144 11.07 -4.94 -1.50
N ARG A 145 11.29 -5.51 -2.69
CA ARG A 145 11.33 -4.74 -3.95
C ARG A 145 9.97 -4.17 -4.31
N VAL A 146 8.91 -4.97 -4.14
CA VAL A 146 7.55 -4.53 -4.42
C VAL A 146 7.09 -3.48 -3.40
N ALA A 147 7.42 -3.65 -2.11
CA ALA A 147 7.16 -2.63 -1.11
C ALA A 147 7.79 -1.27 -1.47
N ARG A 148 9.02 -1.25 -2.00
CA ARG A 148 9.64 0.00 -2.48
C ARG A 148 8.88 0.63 -3.63
N LEU A 149 8.45 -0.17 -4.61
CA LEU A 149 7.64 0.32 -5.73
C LEU A 149 6.29 0.87 -5.26
N LEU A 150 5.67 0.24 -4.25
CA LEU A 150 4.44 0.72 -3.65
C LEU A 150 4.67 2.05 -2.92
N ASN A 151 5.78 2.21 -2.20
CA ASN A 151 6.12 3.50 -1.57
C ASN A 151 6.38 4.59 -2.62
N GLU A 152 7.03 4.27 -3.74
CA GLU A 152 7.22 5.24 -4.84
C GLU A 152 5.88 5.65 -5.46
N LEU A 153 4.99 4.68 -5.68
CA LEU A 153 3.63 4.94 -6.15
C LEU A 153 2.85 5.79 -5.14
N GLU A 154 2.96 5.47 -3.85
CA GLU A 154 2.35 6.21 -2.74
C GLU A 154 2.77 7.69 -2.77
N ILE A 155 4.08 7.95 -2.89
CA ILE A 155 4.61 9.32 -3.02
C ILE A 155 4.02 10.04 -4.24
N LEU A 156 3.89 9.36 -5.38
CA LEU A 156 3.32 9.94 -6.58
C LEU A 156 1.83 10.27 -6.40
N ILE A 157 1.06 9.35 -5.82
CA ILE A 157 -0.36 9.55 -5.51
C ILE A 157 -0.49 10.75 -4.57
N LEU A 158 0.21 10.75 -3.44
CA LEU A 158 0.14 11.82 -2.44
C LEU A 158 0.54 13.19 -2.99
N LYS A 159 1.47 13.28 -3.97
CA LYS A 159 1.80 14.55 -4.63
C LYS A 159 0.62 15.18 -5.35
N HIS A 160 -0.26 14.39 -5.96
CA HIS A 160 -1.43 14.88 -6.68
C HIS A 160 -2.63 15.09 -5.75
N PHE A 161 -2.63 14.45 -4.57
CA PHE A 161 -3.73 14.47 -3.63
C PHE A 161 -3.43 15.20 -2.32
N LYS A 162 -2.42 16.08 -2.27
CA LYS A 162 -2.10 16.83 -1.04
C LYS A 162 -3.30 17.60 -0.47
N ARG A 163 -4.18 18.10 -1.35
CA ARG A 163 -5.43 18.78 -1.00
C ARG A 163 -6.37 17.95 -0.14
N ALA A 164 -6.28 16.62 -0.21
CA ALA A 164 -7.08 15.73 0.63
C ALA A 164 -6.81 15.92 2.13
N PHE A 165 -5.68 16.55 2.51
CA PHE A 165 -5.29 16.77 3.90
C PHE A 165 -5.23 18.25 4.30
N GLU A 166 -5.85 19.17 3.54
CA GLU A 166 -5.78 20.62 3.80
C GLU A 166 -6.77 21.13 4.86
N LYS A 167 -7.76 20.32 5.24
CA LYS A 167 -8.75 20.69 6.27
C LYS A 167 -8.32 20.15 7.64
N PRO A 168 -8.77 20.76 8.76
CA PRO A 168 -8.57 20.16 10.07
C PRO A 168 -9.27 18.81 10.13
N MET A 169 -8.50 17.75 10.36
CA MET A 169 -8.98 16.36 10.33
C MET A 169 -9.17 15.80 11.73
N VAL A 170 -9.80 14.63 11.82
CA VAL A 170 -9.78 13.79 13.02
C VAL A 170 -8.82 12.65 12.76
N TRP A 171 -7.85 12.43 13.64
CA TRP A 171 -6.93 11.30 13.53
C TRP A 171 -7.25 10.23 14.57
N TYR A 172 -7.00 8.98 14.21
CA TYR A 172 -6.90 7.87 15.16
C TYR A 172 -5.44 7.52 15.39
N ILE A 173 -5.08 7.25 16.63
CA ILE A 173 -3.80 6.64 16.98
C ILE A 173 -4.04 5.42 17.88
N ASP A 174 -3.37 4.33 17.56
CA ASP A 174 -3.39 3.10 18.35
C ASP A 174 -2.15 2.25 18.02
N ASP A 175 -1.91 1.21 18.82
CA ASP A 175 -0.79 0.30 18.67
C ASP A 175 -1.16 -1.17 18.88
N THR A 176 -0.43 -2.06 18.20
CA THR A 176 -0.50 -3.51 18.43
C THR A 176 0.89 -4.08 18.64
N PHE A 177 1.01 -5.16 19.40
CA PHE A 177 2.30 -5.83 19.62
C PHE A 177 2.37 -7.22 19.00
N ARG A 178 3.59 -7.68 18.72
CA ARG A 178 3.89 -9.02 18.22
C ARG A 178 5.13 -9.58 18.88
N LYS A 179 5.11 -10.89 19.14
CA LYS A 179 6.25 -11.60 19.74
C LYS A 179 7.41 -11.65 18.77
N THR A 180 8.61 -11.32 19.23
CA THR A 180 9.83 -11.57 18.47
C THR A 180 10.15 -13.05 18.53
N ARG A 181 10.67 -13.61 17.43
CA ARG A 181 11.16 -14.99 17.44
C ARG A 181 12.41 -15.05 18.31
N GLN A 182 12.33 -15.74 19.44
CA GLN A 182 13.49 -15.93 20.31
C GLN A 182 14.60 -16.65 19.53
N LYS A 183 15.76 -16.03 19.42
CA LYS A 183 16.98 -16.78 19.08
C LYS A 183 17.35 -17.58 20.32
N HIS A 184 17.49 -18.90 20.19
CA HIS A 184 18.18 -19.69 21.18
C HIS A 184 19.63 -19.21 21.22
N SER A 185 19.95 -18.28 22.11
CA SER A 185 21.33 -17.93 22.41
C SER A 185 21.96 -19.12 23.13
N LYS A 186 22.86 -19.84 22.45
CA LYS A 186 23.83 -20.72 23.12
C LYS A 186 24.76 -19.82 23.94
N GLY A 187 24.61 -19.80 25.26
CA GLY A 187 25.52 -19.12 26.19
C GLY A 187 24.83 -18.31 27.28
N ARG A 188 25.50 -18.21 28.45
CA ARG A 188 25.01 -17.61 29.71
C ARG A 188 24.81 -16.08 29.69
N ARG A 189 24.90 -15.40 28.54
CA ARG A 189 24.52 -13.99 28.40
C ARG A 189 23.09 -13.90 27.88
N ARG A 190 22.14 -14.05 28.80
CA ARG A 190 20.72 -13.69 28.60
C ARG A 190 20.61 -12.17 28.46
N GLN A 191 21.07 -11.59 27.34
CA GLN A 191 20.59 -10.26 26.98
C GLN A 191 19.07 -10.38 26.82
N ARG A 192 18.33 -9.56 27.58
CA ARG A 192 16.87 -9.39 27.46
C ARG A 192 16.56 -8.76 26.10
N VAL A 193 16.73 -9.51 25.01
CA VAL A 193 16.20 -9.11 23.71
C VAL A 193 14.69 -9.00 23.89
N GLY A 194 14.14 -7.84 23.59
CA GLY A 194 12.72 -7.54 23.79
C GLY A 194 11.84 -8.65 23.23
N ARG A 195 10.96 -9.20 24.08
CA ARG A 195 10.03 -10.28 23.72
C ARG A 195 9.01 -9.86 22.65
N TYR A 196 8.85 -8.56 22.44
CA TYR A 196 7.85 -7.99 21.57
C TYR A 196 8.42 -6.84 20.74
N PHE A 197 7.81 -6.61 19.59
CA PHE A 197 7.84 -5.34 18.88
C PHE A 197 6.41 -4.79 18.80
N TYR A 198 6.30 -3.47 18.72
CA TYR A 198 5.07 -2.71 18.64
C TYR A 198 4.96 -2.13 17.24
N VAL A 199 3.74 -2.09 16.72
CA VAL A 199 3.37 -1.44 15.47
C VAL A 199 2.38 -0.37 15.85
N ILE A 200 2.78 0.89 15.68
CA ILE A 200 2.00 2.08 16.01
C ILE A 200 1.48 2.64 14.68
N ALA A 201 0.20 2.95 14.62
CA ALA A 201 -0.44 3.49 13.43
C ALA A 201 -1.13 4.81 13.74
N VAL A 202 -1.11 5.73 12.78
CA VAL A 202 -1.94 6.94 12.77
C VAL A 202 -2.78 6.89 11.50
N LEU A 203 -4.10 6.96 11.64
CA LEU A 203 -5.06 6.96 10.54
C LEU A 203 -5.80 8.27 10.50
N ASP A 204 -6.10 8.72 9.30
CA ASP A 204 -7.07 9.79 9.08
C ASP A 204 -8.51 9.22 9.10
N GLU A 205 -9.45 9.93 9.74
CA GLU A 205 -10.84 9.49 9.84
C GLU A 205 -11.55 9.55 8.48
N GLU A 206 -11.43 10.68 7.76
CA GLU A 206 -12.21 10.97 6.56
C GLU A 206 -11.72 10.13 5.37
N THR A 207 -10.43 10.18 5.07
CA THR A 207 -9.82 9.46 3.94
C THR A 207 -9.57 7.98 4.23
N ARG A 208 -9.63 7.58 5.51
CA ARG A 208 -9.21 6.24 5.98
C ARG A 208 -7.72 5.95 5.74
N TYR A 209 -6.94 6.95 5.35
CA TYR A 209 -5.55 6.78 4.95
C TYR A 209 -4.64 6.54 6.16
N CYS A 210 -3.67 5.63 6.04
CA CYS A 210 -2.66 5.41 7.07
C CYS A 210 -1.56 6.48 6.95
N LEU A 211 -1.71 7.56 7.72
CA LEU A 211 -0.78 8.69 7.73
C LEU A 211 0.61 8.30 8.22
N ALA A 212 0.70 7.35 9.15
CA ALA A 212 1.98 6.83 9.60
C ALA A 212 1.86 5.40 10.12
N LEU A 213 2.86 4.58 9.79
CA LEU A 213 3.06 3.26 10.39
C LEU A 213 4.50 3.16 10.89
N ASN A 214 4.68 2.84 12.17
CA ASN A 214 5.99 2.79 12.80
C ASN A 214 6.17 1.51 13.61
N VAL A 215 7.30 0.83 13.38
CA VAL A 215 7.68 -0.36 14.15
C VAL A 215 8.70 0.03 15.20
N SER A 216 8.45 -0.34 16.46
CA SER A 216 9.31 -0.02 17.59
C SER A 216 9.53 -1.22 18.50
N VAL A 217 10.70 -1.33 19.12
CA VAL A 217 10.97 -2.33 20.18
C VAL A 217 10.50 -1.86 21.56
N LYS A 218 10.15 -0.58 21.68
CA LYS A 218 9.63 0.06 22.90
C LYS A 218 8.23 0.63 22.65
N ARG A 219 7.38 0.57 23.67
CA ARG A 219 6.07 1.23 23.72
C ARG A 219 6.19 2.46 24.62
N ASP A 220 6.95 3.45 24.15
CA ASP A 220 7.29 4.66 24.90
C ASP A 220 6.92 5.93 24.14
N VAL A 221 6.95 7.06 24.85
CA VAL A 221 6.60 8.39 24.34
C VAL A 221 7.38 8.70 23.06
N GLU A 222 8.65 8.32 23.01
CA GLU A 222 9.55 8.56 21.88
C GLU A 222 9.11 7.78 20.63
N ALA A 223 8.65 6.53 20.79
CA ALA A 223 8.06 5.77 19.70
C ALA A 223 6.77 6.40 19.15
N PHE A 224 5.90 6.93 20.02
CA PHE A 224 4.69 7.63 19.60
C PHE A 224 5.01 8.97 18.93
N LYS A 225 5.95 9.75 19.48
CA LYS A 225 6.43 11.01 18.88
C LYS A 225 6.96 10.81 17.46
N ARG A 226 7.81 9.80 17.24
CA ARG A 226 8.29 9.46 15.89
C ARG A 226 7.17 9.10 14.91
N THR A 227 6.08 8.51 15.40
CA THR A 227 4.94 8.11 14.56
C THR A 227 4.10 9.34 14.19
N LEU A 228 3.78 10.17 15.18
CA LEU A 228 3.05 11.44 14.97
C LEU A 228 3.84 12.41 14.09
N ALA A 229 5.16 12.50 14.25
CA ALA A 229 6.01 13.34 13.41
C ALA A 229 5.96 12.92 11.94
N LYS A 230 5.93 11.62 11.63
CA LYS A 230 5.75 11.11 10.26
C LYS A 230 4.39 11.49 9.69
N ALA A 231 3.33 11.42 10.51
CA ALA A 231 1.99 11.82 10.09
C ALA A 231 1.96 13.32 9.76
N LEU A 232 2.56 14.16 10.60
CA LEU A 232 2.70 15.61 10.36
C LEU A 232 3.54 15.91 9.11
N GLU A 233 4.63 15.18 8.87
CA GLU A 233 5.45 15.34 7.67
C GLU A 233 4.62 15.06 6.41
N LEU A 234 3.82 13.99 6.44
CA LEU A 234 2.93 13.61 5.34
C LEU A 234 1.88 14.70 5.05
N THR A 235 1.27 15.26 6.09
CA THR A 235 0.25 16.31 5.99
C THR A 235 0.84 17.70 5.85
N SER A 236 2.14 17.82 5.55
CA SER A 236 2.84 19.11 5.39
C SER A 236 2.69 20.04 6.60
N GLY A 237 2.58 19.46 7.80
CA GLY A 237 2.43 20.15 9.07
C GLY A 237 0.99 20.45 9.47
N THR A 238 -0.01 20.13 8.64
CA THR A 238 -1.43 20.28 9.01
C THR A 238 -1.75 19.40 10.21
N ARG A 239 -2.29 20.03 11.26
CA ARG A 239 -2.67 19.39 12.52
C ARG A 239 -4.15 18.98 12.48
N PRO A 240 -4.51 17.85 13.08
CA PRO A 240 -5.91 17.50 13.29
C PRO A 240 -6.54 18.43 14.33
N ALA A 241 -7.86 18.59 14.30
CA ALA A 241 -8.58 19.23 15.39
C ALA A 241 -8.68 18.31 16.62
N VAL A 242 -8.84 17.00 16.37
CA VAL A 242 -9.04 15.97 17.40
C VAL A 242 -8.17 14.76 17.10
N ILE A 243 -7.53 14.19 18.14
CA ILE A 243 -6.91 12.87 18.08
C ILE A 243 -7.67 11.92 19.00
N ARG A 244 -8.13 10.81 18.43
CA ARG A 244 -8.80 9.71 19.14
C ARG A 244 -7.79 8.62 19.50
N SER A 245 -7.77 8.23 20.77
CA SER A 245 -6.78 7.29 21.35
C SER A 245 -7.43 6.35 22.37
N ASP A 246 -6.78 5.20 22.62
CA ASP A 246 -7.13 4.26 23.70
C ASP A 246 -6.87 4.83 25.11
N GLY A 247 -6.25 6.01 25.23
CA GLY A 247 -5.94 6.65 26.49
C GLY A 247 -4.59 6.22 27.09
N TYR A 248 -3.74 5.51 26.35
CA TYR A 248 -2.44 5.09 26.87
C TYR A 248 -1.55 6.30 27.21
N ALA A 249 -1.06 6.37 28.45
CA ALA A 249 -0.35 7.55 28.99
C ALA A 249 0.78 8.06 28.08
N ALA A 250 1.58 7.16 27.49
CA ALA A 250 2.69 7.57 26.62
C ALA A 250 2.21 8.12 25.26
N GLN A 251 1.05 7.69 24.76
CA GLN A 251 0.42 8.29 23.58
C GLN A 251 -0.03 9.71 23.91
N ILE A 252 -0.76 9.88 25.00
CA ILE A 252 -1.28 11.18 25.45
C ILE A 252 -0.14 12.18 25.67
N GLU A 253 0.94 11.75 26.33
CA GLU A 253 2.13 12.57 26.54
C GLU A 253 2.80 12.96 25.21
N ALA A 254 2.91 12.03 24.26
CA ALA A 254 3.48 12.32 22.94
C ALA A 254 2.63 13.32 22.14
N ILE A 255 1.30 13.20 22.20
CA ILE A 255 0.37 14.13 21.55
C ILE A 255 0.54 15.52 22.15
N LYS A 256 0.41 15.66 23.48
CA LYS A 256 0.54 16.95 24.17
C LYS A 256 1.89 17.62 23.94
N ALA A 257 2.96 16.83 23.82
CA ALA A 257 4.29 17.36 23.57
C ALA A 257 4.52 17.86 22.13
N LEU A 258 3.85 17.28 21.13
CA LEU A 258 4.02 17.68 19.71
C LEU A 258 2.93 18.66 19.23
N MET A 259 1.73 18.55 19.79
CA MET A 259 0.51 19.21 19.36
C MET A 259 -0.32 19.60 20.59
N PRO A 260 0.15 20.58 21.39
CA PRO A 260 -0.49 20.96 22.66
C PRO A 260 -1.89 21.58 22.48
N ASP A 261 -2.18 22.07 21.29
CA ASP A 261 -3.43 22.72 20.85
C ASP A 261 -4.50 21.73 20.38
N VAL A 262 -4.15 20.44 20.23
CA VAL A 262 -5.06 19.42 19.70
C VAL A 262 -5.86 18.78 20.82
N GLU A 263 -7.18 18.68 20.61
CA GLU A 263 -8.07 17.98 21.53
C GLU A 263 -7.77 16.48 21.51
N VAL A 264 -7.64 15.87 22.70
CA VAL A 264 -7.44 14.43 22.81
C VAL A 264 -8.70 13.79 23.36
N ASN A 265 -9.37 13.02 22.51
CA ASN A 265 -10.52 12.22 22.90
C ASN A 265 -10.05 10.80 23.23
N SER A 266 -9.97 10.50 24.52
CA SER A 266 -9.52 9.20 25.04
C SER A 266 -10.68 8.40 25.60
N LYS A 267 -10.66 7.09 25.36
CA LYS A 267 -11.70 6.15 25.80
C LYS A 267 -12.03 6.26 27.30
N SER A 268 -13.29 6.55 27.65
CA SER A 268 -13.85 6.22 28.97
C SER A 268 -14.33 4.76 28.96
N LYS A 269 -14.42 4.08 30.10
CA LYS A 269 -14.82 2.65 30.11
C LYS A 269 -16.32 2.43 29.83
N ASP A 270 -17.11 3.51 29.78
CA ASP A 270 -18.57 3.47 29.90
C ASP A 270 -19.33 3.95 28.65
N GLU A 271 -18.65 4.39 27.58
CA GLU A 271 -19.32 4.84 26.34
C GLU A 271 -19.29 3.78 25.21
N ASP A 272 -20.20 3.94 24.25
CA ASP A 272 -20.22 3.16 23.00
C ASP A 272 -19.14 3.69 22.03
N PHE A 273 -18.02 2.96 21.93
CA PHE A 273 -16.83 3.33 21.14
C PHE A 273 -16.85 2.80 19.70
N SER A 274 -18.01 2.71 19.07
CA SER A 274 -18.16 2.33 17.65
C SER A 274 -17.27 3.16 16.71
N HIS A 275 -16.90 4.38 17.10
CA HIS A 275 -16.01 5.23 16.34
C HIS A 275 -14.55 4.75 16.28
N ILE A 276 -14.05 3.84 17.13
CA ILE A 276 -12.67 3.30 17.06
C ILE A 276 -12.55 2.09 16.10
N ASN A 277 -13.68 1.47 15.75
CA ASN A 277 -13.77 0.36 14.78
C ASN A 277 -12.90 0.54 13.53
N PRO A 278 -12.84 1.73 12.90
CA PRO A 278 -11.76 2.17 12.04
C PRO A 278 -10.36 1.58 12.21
N ILE A 279 -9.69 1.92 13.31
CA ILE A 279 -8.29 1.59 13.53
C ILE A 279 -8.12 0.15 13.99
N GLU A 280 -9.11 -0.39 14.69
CA GLU A 280 -9.16 -1.80 15.06
C GLU A 280 -9.28 -2.71 13.82
N SER A 281 -10.13 -2.35 12.87
CA SER A 281 -10.27 -3.02 11.57
C SER A 281 -8.95 -2.99 10.79
N PHE A 282 -8.30 -1.83 10.75
CA PHE A 282 -6.98 -1.67 10.16
C PHE A 282 -5.94 -2.61 10.82
N PHE A 283 -5.85 -2.64 12.15
CA PHE A 283 -4.94 -3.54 12.84
C PHE A 283 -5.32 -5.01 12.67
N SER A 284 -6.60 -5.36 12.57
CA SER A 284 -7.05 -6.72 12.24
C SER A 284 -6.50 -7.18 10.88
N SER A 285 -6.53 -6.29 9.87
CA SER A 285 -5.96 -6.58 8.56
C SER A 285 -4.44 -6.79 8.61
N ILE A 286 -3.71 -5.92 9.33
CA ILE A 286 -2.26 -6.02 9.50
C ILE A 286 -1.88 -7.28 10.28
N ARG A 287 -2.63 -7.62 11.33
CA ARG A 287 -2.37 -8.77 12.19
C ARG A 287 -2.36 -10.07 11.40
N LYS A 288 -3.22 -10.21 10.38
CA LYS A 288 -3.22 -11.37 9.46
C LYS A 288 -1.92 -11.46 8.65
N ALA A 289 -1.40 -10.31 8.20
CA ALA A 289 -0.17 -10.24 7.41
C ALA A 289 1.12 -10.41 8.22
N LEU A 290 1.10 -10.09 9.52
CA LEU A 290 2.25 -10.15 10.43
C LEU A 290 2.45 -11.53 11.12
N CYS A 291 1.72 -12.57 10.70
CA CYS A 291 1.83 -13.94 11.23
C CYS A 291 2.98 -14.72 10.57
#